data_AF-A0AAV5FEE9-F1
#
_entry.id   AF-A0AAV5FEE9-F1
#
_cell.length_a   1.000
_cell.length_b   1.000
_cell.length_c   1.000
_cell.angle_alpha   90.00
_cell.angle_beta   90.00
_cell.angle_gamma   90.00
#
_symmetry.space_group_name_H-M   'P 1'
#
loop_
_entity.id
_entity.type
_entity.pdbx_description
1 polymer ?
#
loop_
_entity_poly.entity_id
_entity_poly.type
_entity_poly.pdbx_seq_one_letter_code
_entity_poly.pdbx_strand_id
1 'polypeptide(L)'
;MYAACMWVVELLLVLSESKIVFQYVPEFYVESLVDCFHALRRSDPPFVSPAVFLKQGLASFVTLVVKHFDDPRIVNPDLKDLLLQSISVLVQYREFMHVFENNKEAINGLPRSLLSAFDNRSWIPVTNILFRLCKGSGFASSKNAESSSSATFQVFLNIVTFFFALVFTSMCYCVTVMEIIILVVLKVLLRETCIHEQELFHSFLNRLFNTLSWTMTEFSMSIREMQDKHQVADLHQRKCSVIFDISCNLARILEFCTREIPCAFLMGPDMNLRRLTELIVFILNHIISTADAEFFDMTLRRPGQQLEKTNRTMILAPLVGIILNLMECSSTSEHRELNDVMAVFASMDCPATIHFGLQYLLSYNWSNVLRGDAFLVKLAQLEEFSHYFRHITMVVDGKEEHSLNSGDEEEDDTCCICYSCDSDATFQPCHHKSCFGCISRHLLNSQRCFYCNAIVTSVTRIAES
;
A
#
# COMPACT_ATOMS: atom_id res chain seq x y z
N MET A 1 -13.61 7.56 36.50
CA MET A 1 -12.93 8.09 35.29
C MET A 1 -13.36 7.33 34.03
N TYR A 2 -13.11 6.03 33.90
CA TYR A 2 -13.53 5.26 32.70
C TYR A 2 -15.02 5.40 32.35
N ALA A 3 -15.92 5.28 33.33
CA ALA A 3 -17.36 5.48 33.10
C ALA A 3 -17.71 6.89 32.58
N ALA A 4 -17.01 7.92 33.05
CA ALA A 4 -17.19 9.29 32.56
C ALA A 4 -16.66 9.44 31.12
N CYS A 5 -15.50 8.84 30.81
CA CYS A 5 -14.96 8.77 29.46
C CYS A 5 -15.95 8.11 28.50
N MET A 6 -16.51 6.94 28.86
CA MET A 6 -17.51 6.26 28.03
C MET A 6 -18.83 7.04 27.92
N TRP A 7 -19.25 7.74 28.98
CA TRP A 7 -20.41 8.62 28.91
C TRP A 7 -20.20 9.79 27.93
N VAL A 8 -18.99 10.37 27.87
CA VAL A 8 -18.67 11.43 26.89
C VAL A 8 -18.67 10.87 25.46
N VAL A 9 -18.20 9.64 25.24
CA VAL A 9 -18.33 8.95 23.93
C VAL A 9 -19.79 8.91 23.49
N GLU A 10 -20.67 8.39 24.34
CA GLU A 10 -22.10 8.28 24.05
C GLU A 10 -22.75 9.65 23.82
N LEU A 11 -22.41 10.64 24.64
CA LEU A 11 -22.89 12.01 24.45
C LEU A 11 -22.49 12.56 23.07
N LEU A 12 -21.22 12.42 22.68
CA LEU A 12 -20.75 12.90 21.39
C LEU A 12 -21.41 12.17 20.22
N LEU A 13 -21.66 10.87 20.34
CA LEU A 13 -22.41 10.10 19.35
C LEU A 13 -23.85 10.60 19.20
N VAL A 14 -24.54 10.84 20.32
CA VAL A 14 -25.90 11.41 20.31
C VAL A 14 -25.92 12.81 19.70
N LEU A 15 -24.96 13.66 20.07
CA LEU A 15 -24.84 15.00 19.50
C LEU A 15 -24.52 14.95 18.00
N SER A 16 -23.78 13.94 17.54
CA SER A 16 -23.39 13.81 16.13
C SER A 16 -24.52 13.38 15.20
N GLU A 17 -25.63 12.86 15.74
CA GLU A 17 -26.89 12.67 15.00
C GLU A 17 -27.54 14.02 14.62
N SER A 18 -27.31 15.07 15.42
CA SER A 18 -27.80 16.42 15.11
C SER A 18 -26.84 17.15 14.19
N LYS A 19 -27.29 17.38 12.94
CA LYS A 19 -26.48 18.09 11.92
C LYS A 19 -26.03 19.49 12.37
N ILE A 20 -26.89 20.22 13.09
CA ILE A 20 -26.66 21.62 13.46
C ILE A 20 -25.90 21.75 14.78
N VAL A 21 -26.12 20.84 15.74
CA VAL A 21 -25.53 21.00 17.07
C VAL A 21 -24.08 20.52 17.10
N PHE A 22 -23.75 19.45 16.36
CA PHE A 22 -22.42 18.85 16.40
C PHE A 22 -21.30 19.80 15.99
N GLN A 23 -21.53 20.68 15.00
CA GLN A 23 -20.53 21.66 14.55
C GLN A 23 -20.16 22.72 15.60
N TYR A 24 -20.97 22.89 16.64
CA TYR A 24 -20.71 23.82 17.74
C TYR A 24 -20.08 23.14 18.96
N VAL A 25 -19.88 21.81 18.92
CA VAL A 25 -19.22 21.09 20.01
C VAL A 25 -17.73 21.49 20.02
N PRO A 26 -17.21 22.01 21.16
CA PRO A 26 -15.80 22.33 21.26
C PRO A 26 -14.90 21.11 21.02
N GLU A 27 -13.88 21.28 20.17
CA GLU A 27 -12.91 20.24 19.80
C GLU A 27 -12.22 19.61 21.02
N PHE A 28 -12.00 20.41 22.07
CA PHE A 28 -11.42 19.98 23.34
C PHE A 28 -12.13 18.76 23.95
N TYR A 29 -13.44 18.61 23.76
CA TYR A 29 -14.17 17.44 24.26
C TYR A 29 -13.74 16.15 23.54
N VAL A 30 -13.46 16.23 22.25
CA VAL A 30 -13.02 15.08 21.44
C VAL A 30 -11.55 14.79 21.73
N GLU A 31 -10.70 15.81 21.75
CA GLU A 31 -9.27 15.68 22.06
C GLU A 31 -9.05 15.06 23.44
N SER A 32 -9.62 15.67 24.48
CA SER A 32 -9.52 15.18 25.86
C SER A 32 -10.09 13.78 26.01
N LEU A 33 -11.18 13.46 25.29
CA LEU A 33 -11.77 12.13 25.31
C LEU A 33 -10.79 11.08 24.76
N VAL A 34 -10.21 11.34 23.59
CA VAL A 34 -9.28 10.41 22.93
C VAL A 34 -8.03 10.21 23.79
N ASP A 35 -7.48 11.29 24.34
CA ASP A 35 -6.32 11.23 25.24
C ASP A 35 -6.62 10.45 26.52
N CYS A 36 -7.75 10.75 27.17
CA CYS A 36 -8.20 10.00 28.35
C CYS A 36 -8.39 8.52 28.03
N PHE A 37 -9.01 8.19 26.90
CA PHE A 37 -9.24 6.81 26.49
C PHE A 37 -7.91 6.06 26.34
N HIS A 38 -6.94 6.63 25.63
CA HIS A 38 -5.64 5.99 25.44
C HIS A 38 -4.78 5.96 26.70
N ALA A 39 -4.86 6.98 27.56
CA ALA A 39 -4.18 6.98 28.86
C ALA A 39 -4.72 5.86 29.75
N LEU A 40 -6.04 5.68 29.81
CA LEU A 40 -6.68 4.60 30.55
C LEU A 40 -6.33 3.23 29.97
N ARG A 41 -6.31 3.09 28.63
CA ARG A 41 -5.92 1.86 27.93
C ARG A 41 -4.48 1.43 28.22
N ARG A 42 -3.56 2.39 28.31
CA ARG A 42 -2.11 2.15 28.51
C ARG A 42 -1.71 2.12 29.99
N SER A 43 -2.64 2.29 30.91
CA SER A 43 -2.34 2.30 32.34
C SER A 43 -1.73 0.98 32.81
N ASP A 44 -0.67 1.07 33.60
CA ASP A 44 -0.05 -0.06 34.28
C ASP A 44 0.13 0.31 35.77
N PRO A 45 -0.58 -0.34 36.71
CA PRO A 45 -1.54 -1.44 36.49
C PRO A 45 -2.81 -1.00 35.73
N PRO A 46 -3.53 -1.93 35.07
CA PRO A 46 -4.70 -1.60 34.26
C PRO A 46 -5.83 -1.01 35.11
N PHE A 47 -6.32 0.17 34.73
CA PHE A 47 -7.37 0.90 35.45
C PHE A 47 -8.73 0.19 35.43
N VAL A 48 -9.03 -0.54 34.34
CA VAL A 48 -10.20 -1.42 34.22
C VAL A 48 -9.74 -2.80 33.73
N SER A 49 -10.46 -3.86 34.11
CA SER A 49 -10.16 -5.19 33.58
C SER A 49 -10.29 -5.20 32.05
N PRO A 50 -9.43 -5.94 31.32
CA PRO A 50 -9.54 -6.06 29.86
C PRO A 50 -10.94 -6.50 29.39
N ALA A 51 -11.61 -7.36 30.16
CA ALA A 51 -12.98 -7.79 29.87
C ALA A 51 -14.01 -6.65 29.95
N VAL A 52 -13.89 -5.75 30.93
CA VAL A 52 -14.75 -4.56 31.03
C VAL A 52 -14.44 -3.59 29.91
N PHE A 53 -13.16 -3.39 29.59
CA PHE A 53 -12.74 -2.51 28.50
C PHE A 53 -13.30 -2.95 27.14
N LEU A 54 -13.23 -4.26 26.85
CA LEU A 54 -13.76 -4.84 25.60
C LEU A 54 -15.30 -4.84 25.56
N LYS A 55 -15.96 -5.20 26.67
CA LYS A 55 -17.43 -5.36 26.71
C LYS A 55 -18.19 -4.05 26.90
N GLN A 56 -17.59 -3.03 27.50
CA GLN A 56 -18.30 -1.81 27.90
C GLN A 56 -17.59 -0.57 27.34
N GLY A 57 -18.04 -0.12 26.17
CA GLY A 57 -17.74 1.21 25.64
C GLY A 57 -16.64 1.29 24.57
N LEU A 58 -15.78 0.26 24.40
CA LEU A 58 -14.87 0.19 23.25
C LEU A 58 -15.62 0.22 21.91
N ALA A 59 -16.75 -0.49 21.81
CA ALA A 59 -17.57 -0.47 20.60
C ALA A 59 -18.06 0.94 20.25
N SER A 60 -18.56 1.69 21.22
CA SER A 60 -19.00 3.07 21.03
C SER A 60 -17.83 4.00 20.71
N PHE A 61 -16.67 3.78 21.31
CA PHE A 61 -15.46 4.55 20.98
C PHE A 61 -15.02 4.28 19.55
N VAL A 62 -15.04 3.02 19.09
CA VAL A 62 -14.78 2.63 17.70
C VAL A 62 -15.78 3.30 16.76
N THR A 63 -17.08 3.27 17.07
CA THR A 63 -18.11 4.01 16.31
C THR A 63 -17.75 5.47 16.16
N LEU A 64 -17.37 6.14 17.27
CA LEU A 64 -17.04 7.57 17.26
C LEU A 64 -15.83 7.86 16.36
N VAL A 65 -14.72 7.15 16.54
CA VAL A 65 -13.50 7.44 15.76
C VAL A 65 -13.67 7.13 14.28
N VAL A 66 -14.36 6.03 13.94
CA VAL A 66 -14.62 5.64 12.54
C VAL A 66 -15.56 6.61 11.86
N LYS A 67 -16.66 6.99 12.53
CA LYS A 67 -17.67 7.87 11.96
C LYS A 67 -17.14 9.29 11.71
N HIS A 68 -16.15 9.73 12.50
CA HIS A 68 -15.78 11.14 12.55
C HIS A 68 -14.39 11.50 11.99
N PHE A 69 -13.48 10.55 11.73
CA PHE A 69 -12.14 10.91 11.22
C PHE A 69 -12.18 11.56 9.82
N ASP A 70 -13.16 11.21 8.98
CA ASP A 70 -13.37 11.80 7.64
C ASP A 70 -14.66 12.65 7.58
N ASP A 71 -15.20 13.07 8.74
CA ASP A 71 -16.45 13.84 8.79
C ASP A 71 -16.21 15.30 8.35
N PRO A 72 -16.93 15.82 7.34
CA PRO A 72 -16.73 17.18 6.84
C PRO A 72 -17.12 18.26 7.88
N ARG A 73 -17.88 17.90 8.92
CA ARG A 73 -18.25 18.83 10.01
C ARG A 73 -17.08 19.11 10.95
N ILE A 74 -16.10 18.21 11.02
CA ILE A 74 -14.87 18.44 11.76
C ILE A 74 -13.93 19.21 10.83
N VAL A 75 -13.77 20.50 11.07
CA VAL A 75 -12.91 21.37 10.24
C VAL A 75 -11.45 21.25 10.66
N ASN A 76 -11.18 21.07 11.96
CA ASN A 76 -9.82 20.96 12.47
C ASN A 76 -9.17 19.65 11.97
N PRO A 77 -8.14 19.74 11.12
CA PRO A 77 -7.52 18.56 10.56
C PRO A 77 -6.58 17.84 11.55
N ASP A 78 -6.08 18.51 12.59
CA ASP A 78 -5.30 17.85 13.66
C ASP A 78 -6.20 16.90 14.46
N LEU A 79 -7.47 17.27 14.64
CA LEU A 79 -8.45 16.40 15.29
C LEU A 79 -8.78 15.17 14.43
N LYS A 80 -8.87 15.32 13.11
CA LYS A 80 -9.03 14.18 12.19
C LYS A 80 -7.84 13.22 12.28
N ASP A 81 -6.62 13.76 12.30
CA ASP A 81 -5.40 12.97 12.46
C ASP A 81 -5.36 12.24 13.80
N LEU A 82 -5.82 12.87 14.90
CA LEU A 82 -5.94 12.23 16.21
C LEU A 82 -6.90 11.04 16.23
N LEU A 83 -8.07 11.19 15.58
CA LEU A 83 -9.05 10.11 15.44
C LEU A 83 -8.50 8.97 14.58
N LEU A 84 -7.85 9.31 13.46
CA LEU A 84 -7.26 8.33 12.55
C LEU A 84 -6.07 7.60 13.18
N GLN A 85 -5.23 8.30 13.95
CA GLN A 85 -4.17 7.68 14.74
C GLN A 85 -4.72 6.75 15.80
N SER A 86 -5.88 7.08 16.40
CA SER A 86 -6.57 6.19 17.33
C SER A 86 -7.00 4.89 16.66
N ILE A 87 -7.56 4.96 15.44
CA ILE A 87 -7.87 3.77 14.64
C ILE A 87 -6.59 2.98 14.37
N SER A 88 -5.54 3.64 13.88
CA SER A 88 -4.23 3.04 13.57
C SER A 88 -3.61 2.32 14.75
N VAL A 89 -3.76 2.83 15.97
CA VAL A 89 -3.30 2.17 17.20
C VAL A 89 -4.17 0.98 17.56
N LEU A 90 -5.50 1.10 17.47
CA LEU A 90 -6.42 0.04 17.90
C LEU A 90 -6.35 -1.18 16.99
N VAL A 91 -6.29 -1.00 15.66
CA VAL A 91 -6.21 -2.11 14.69
C VAL A 91 -4.92 -2.93 14.79
N GLN A 92 -3.93 -2.48 15.57
CA GLN A 92 -2.70 -3.25 15.83
C GLN A 92 -2.93 -4.41 16.81
N TYR A 93 -3.98 -4.35 17.63
CA TYR A 93 -4.30 -5.35 18.62
C TYR A 93 -5.45 -6.23 18.14
N ARG A 94 -5.23 -7.55 18.09
CA ARG A 94 -6.21 -8.54 17.64
C ARG A 94 -7.55 -8.43 18.37
N GLU A 95 -7.50 -8.22 19.69
CA GLU A 95 -8.69 -8.09 20.55
C GLU A 95 -9.58 -6.91 20.15
N PHE A 96 -8.98 -5.81 19.69
CA PHE A 96 -9.72 -4.62 19.26
C PHE A 96 -10.19 -4.75 17.81
N MET A 97 -9.43 -5.43 16.94
CA MET A 97 -9.86 -5.69 15.56
C MET A 97 -11.23 -6.39 15.52
N HIS A 98 -11.47 -7.33 16.44
CA HIS A 98 -12.78 -7.98 16.57
C HIS A 98 -13.93 -6.98 16.80
N VAL A 99 -13.67 -5.88 17.49
CA VAL A 99 -14.70 -4.85 17.70
C VAL A 99 -14.96 -4.06 16.42
N PHE A 100 -13.94 -3.78 15.61
CA PHE A 100 -14.16 -3.14 14.31
C PHE A 100 -14.99 -4.03 13.38
N GLU A 101 -14.71 -5.33 13.32
CA GLU A 101 -15.44 -6.24 12.43
C GLU A 101 -16.90 -6.51 12.85
N ASN A 102 -17.25 -6.24 14.10
CA ASN A 102 -18.63 -6.32 14.59
C ASN A 102 -19.31 -4.94 14.69
N ASN A 103 -18.61 -3.86 14.35
CA ASN A 103 -19.13 -2.50 14.44
C ASN A 103 -19.77 -2.08 13.11
N LYS A 104 -21.03 -1.67 13.16
CA LYS A 104 -21.79 -1.29 11.95
C LYS A 104 -21.17 -0.11 11.19
N GLU A 105 -20.68 0.91 11.89
CA GLU A 105 -20.03 2.07 11.25
C GLU A 105 -18.71 1.66 10.59
N ALA A 106 -17.93 0.79 11.25
CA ALA A 106 -16.69 0.27 10.69
C ALA A 106 -16.93 -0.58 9.43
N ILE A 107 -17.90 -1.48 9.47
CA ILE A 107 -18.25 -2.33 8.34
C ILE A 107 -18.71 -1.49 7.13
N ASN A 108 -19.55 -0.47 7.37
CA ASN A 108 -20.19 0.27 6.30
C ASN A 108 -19.33 1.44 5.77
N GLY A 109 -18.56 2.09 6.62
CA GLY A 109 -17.90 3.36 6.30
C GLY A 109 -16.37 3.30 6.21
N LEU A 110 -15.73 2.46 7.03
CA LEU A 110 -14.26 2.51 7.19
C LEU A 110 -13.49 2.29 5.88
N PRO A 111 -13.80 1.30 5.03
CA PRO A 111 -13.02 1.09 3.81
C PRO A 111 -13.07 2.28 2.86
N ARG A 112 -14.29 2.80 2.58
CA ARG A 112 -14.49 3.97 1.71
C ARG A 112 -13.79 5.21 2.26
N SER A 113 -13.95 5.50 3.55
CA SER A 113 -13.33 6.65 4.19
C SER A 113 -11.80 6.55 4.24
N LEU A 114 -11.22 5.35 4.38
CA LEU A 114 -9.76 5.17 4.29
C LEU A 114 -9.22 5.47 2.88
N LEU A 115 -9.89 4.98 1.83
CA LEU A 115 -9.51 5.28 0.45
C LEU A 115 -9.64 6.77 0.13
N SER A 116 -10.68 7.43 0.65
CA SER A 116 -10.89 8.88 0.54
C SER A 116 -9.77 9.66 1.24
N ALA A 117 -9.52 9.36 2.52
CA ALA A 117 -8.57 10.05 3.38
C ALA A 117 -7.08 9.76 3.08
N PHE A 118 -6.77 8.89 2.12
CA PHE A 118 -5.39 8.69 1.66
C PHE A 118 -4.91 9.90 0.84
N ASP A 119 -4.57 11.00 1.50
CA ASP A 119 -4.13 12.25 0.88
C ASP A 119 -2.73 12.70 1.36
N ASN A 120 -2.26 13.86 0.90
CA ASN A 120 -0.92 14.37 1.23
C ASN A 120 -0.68 14.56 2.74
N ARG A 121 -1.73 14.60 3.57
CA ARG A 121 -1.63 14.84 5.00
C ARG A 121 -1.72 13.54 5.80
N SER A 122 -2.74 12.72 5.53
CA SER A 122 -3.09 11.58 6.37
C SER A 122 -2.64 10.23 5.78
N TRP A 123 -1.89 10.22 4.67
CA TRP A 123 -1.42 8.98 4.05
C TRP A 123 -0.62 8.06 4.98
N ILE A 124 0.17 8.56 5.93
CA ILE A 124 0.95 7.72 6.87
C ILE A 124 0.03 6.87 7.77
N PRO A 125 -0.87 7.47 8.57
CA PRO A 125 -1.77 6.69 9.41
C PRO A 125 -2.73 5.81 8.59
N VAL A 126 -3.20 6.25 7.41
CA VAL A 126 -4.00 5.40 6.50
C VAL A 126 -3.18 4.20 6.00
N THR A 127 -1.93 4.40 5.58
CA THR A 127 -1.02 3.32 5.15
C THR A 127 -0.87 2.28 6.24
N ASN A 128 -0.68 2.72 7.49
CA ASN A 128 -0.54 1.80 8.62
C ASN A 128 -1.82 0.99 8.85
N ILE A 129 -3.00 1.60 8.71
CA ILE A 129 -4.28 0.89 8.84
C ILE A 129 -4.45 -0.11 7.70
N LEU A 130 -4.34 0.34 6.44
CA LEU A 130 -4.49 -0.50 5.26
C LEU A 130 -3.50 -1.67 5.26
N PHE A 131 -2.23 -1.43 5.60
CA PHE A 131 -1.24 -2.50 5.72
C PHE A 131 -1.64 -3.57 6.75
N ARG A 132 -2.28 -3.18 7.87
CA ARG A 132 -2.80 -4.15 8.85
C ARG A 132 -3.96 -4.96 8.28
N LEU A 133 -4.87 -4.33 7.53
CA LEU A 133 -5.99 -5.01 6.87
C LEU A 133 -5.51 -5.97 5.75
N CYS A 134 -4.43 -5.62 5.06
CA CYS A 134 -3.86 -6.39 3.95
C CYS A 134 -2.87 -7.49 4.40
N LYS A 135 -2.63 -7.65 5.71
CA LYS A 135 -1.62 -8.58 6.23
C LYS A 135 -2.02 -10.04 5.93
N GLY A 136 -1.04 -10.86 5.52
CA GLY A 136 -1.24 -12.29 5.28
C GLY A 136 -1.61 -12.70 3.85
N SER A 137 -1.79 -11.75 2.92
CA SER A 137 -2.09 -12.01 1.50
C SER A 137 -0.92 -11.84 0.52
N GLY A 138 0.30 -11.61 0.99
CA GLY A 138 1.47 -11.36 0.12
C GLY A 138 2.43 -12.54 -0.03
N PHE A 139 3.23 -12.52 -1.08
CA PHE A 139 4.43 -13.33 -1.23
C PHE A 139 5.36 -13.15 -0.03
N ALA A 140 5.88 -14.26 0.48
CA ALA A 140 6.72 -14.29 1.68
C ALA A 140 6.05 -13.68 2.95
N SER A 141 4.73 -13.50 2.96
CA SER A 141 3.98 -13.10 4.16
C SER A 141 3.82 -14.36 5.03
N SER A 142 4.76 -14.59 5.94
CA SER A 142 4.67 -15.76 6.82
C SER A 142 3.39 -15.68 7.65
N LYS A 143 2.56 -16.73 7.59
CA LYS A 143 1.34 -16.83 8.41
C LYS A 143 1.60 -16.79 9.93
N ASN A 144 2.85 -16.91 10.38
CA ASN A 144 3.24 -17.07 11.78
C ASN A 144 4.23 -16.01 12.34
N ALA A 145 4.47 -14.87 11.68
CA ALA A 145 5.31 -13.81 12.28
C ALA A 145 4.52 -12.94 13.28
N GLU A 146 4.20 -13.51 14.43
CA GLU A 146 3.72 -12.79 15.62
C GLU A 146 4.60 -12.99 16.87
N SER A 147 5.87 -13.32 16.68
CA SER A 147 6.83 -13.38 17.78
C SER A 147 7.73 -12.14 17.83
N SER A 148 7.15 -10.93 17.79
CA SER A 148 7.89 -9.71 18.13
C SER A 148 7.06 -8.80 19.03
N SER A 149 6.81 -9.31 20.24
CA SER A 149 6.52 -8.50 21.42
C SER A 149 7.41 -9.02 22.55
N SER A 150 8.27 -8.16 23.08
CA SER A 150 9.08 -8.27 24.31
C SER A 150 9.29 -9.67 24.91
N ALA A 151 10.55 -10.10 25.03
CA ALA A 151 10.97 -11.37 25.65
C ALA A 151 10.43 -11.61 27.07
N THR A 152 9.95 -10.58 27.77
CA THR A 152 9.31 -10.70 29.10
C THR A 152 7.86 -11.21 29.06
N PHE A 153 7.13 -11.08 27.95
CA PHE A 153 5.73 -11.53 27.83
C PHE A 153 5.61 -12.99 27.35
N GLN A 154 6.61 -13.47 26.60
CA GLN A 154 6.66 -14.84 26.06
C GLN A 154 6.82 -15.91 27.16
N VAL A 155 7.52 -15.62 28.25
CA VAL A 155 7.69 -16.57 29.37
C VAL A 155 6.37 -16.75 30.14
N PHE A 156 5.58 -15.68 30.30
CA PHE A 156 4.29 -15.76 30.98
C PHE A 156 3.23 -16.45 30.13
N LEU A 157 3.21 -16.19 28.81
CA LEU A 157 2.30 -16.84 27.87
C LEU A 157 2.61 -18.34 27.75
N ASN A 158 3.88 -18.75 27.62
CA ASN A 158 4.23 -20.17 27.46
C ASN A 158 3.88 -21.04 28.68
N ILE A 159 3.91 -20.49 29.90
CA ILE A 159 3.48 -21.21 31.12
C ILE A 159 1.95 -21.37 31.15
N VAL A 160 1.19 -20.37 30.69
CA VAL A 160 -0.27 -20.42 30.61
C VAL A 160 -0.74 -21.33 29.46
N THR A 161 -0.08 -21.28 28.30
CA THR A 161 -0.41 -22.08 27.12
C THR A 161 -0.09 -23.57 27.33
N PHE A 162 0.98 -23.92 28.05
CA PHE A 162 1.31 -25.31 28.36
C PHE A 162 0.28 -25.97 29.31
N PHE A 163 -0.26 -25.20 30.26
CA PHE A 163 -1.34 -25.67 31.14
C PHE A 163 -2.70 -25.80 30.44
N PHE A 164 -3.00 -24.94 29.45
CA PHE A 164 -4.26 -25.00 28.69
C PHE A 164 -4.25 -26.04 27.55
N ALA A 165 -3.08 -26.29 26.93
CA ALA A 165 -2.94 -27.22 25.81
C ALA A 165 -3.21 -28.70 26.18
N LEU A 166 -3.02 -29.08 27.45
CA LEU A 166 -3.26 -30.45 27.91
C LEU A 166 -4.75 -30.77 28.16
N VAL A 167 -5.62 -29.75 28.24
CA VAL A 167 -7.04 -29.94 28.62
C VAL A 167 -8.02 -29.65 27.47
N PHE A 168 -7.65 -28.87 26.44
CA PHE A 168 -8.61 -28.31 25.49
C PHE A 168 -8.14 -28.26 24.02
N THR A 169 -7.64 -29.38 23.50
CA THR A 169 -7.23 -29.54 22.07
C THR A 169 -8.33 -29.19 21.06
N SER A 170 -9.63 -29.35 21.41
CA SER A 170 -10.77 -29.00 20.54
C SER A 170 -11.18 -27.51 20.57
N MET A 171 -10.94 -26.79 21.66
CA MET A 171 -11.27 -25.35 21.75
C MET A 171 -10.18 -24.47 21.11
N CYS A 172 -8.92 -24.89 21.16
CA CYS A 172 -7.79 -24.18 20.56
C CYS A 172 -7.91 -24.10 19.02
N TYR A 173 -8.42 -25.15 18.37
CA TYR A 173 -8.69 -25.16 16.93
C TYR A 173 -9.85 -24.21 16.55
N CYS A 174 -10.86 -24.09 17.40
CA CYS A 174 -11.98 -23.18 17.18
C CYS A 174 -11.58 -21.70 17.35
N VAL A 175 -10.71 -21.41 18.33
CA VAL A 175 -10.16 -20.06 18.56
C VAL A 175 -9.25 -19.63 17.41
N THR A 176 -8.34 -20.48 16.95
CA THR A 176 -7.47 -20.17 15.80
C THR A 176 -8.22 -20.02 14.46
N VAL A 177 -9.30 -20.78 14.25
CA VAL A 177 -10.18 -20.62 13.07
C VAL A 177 -11.00 -19.33 13.16
N MET A 178 -11.54 -18.98 14.33
CA MET A 178 -12.21 -17.69 14.56
C MET A 178 -11.24 -16.51 14.45
N GLU A 179 -9.99 -16.66 14.91
CA GLU A 179 -8.91 -15.67 14.78
C GLU A 179 -8.51 -15.39 13.32
N ILE A 180 -8.61 -16.38 12.42
CA ILE A 180 -8.39 -16.21 10.98
C ILE A 180 -9.59 -15.50 10.33
N ILE A 181 -10.82 -15.75 10.81
CA ILE A 181 -12.04 -15.11 10.29
C ILE A 181 -12.07 -13.60 10.62
N ILE A 182 -11.49 -13.19 11.76
CA ILE A 182 -11.53 -11.80 12.27
C ILE A 182 -10.61 -10.80 11.51
N LEU A 183 -9.83 -11.25 10.53
CA LEU A 183 -9.06 -10.37 9.63
C LEU A 183 -9.61 -10.36 8.20
N VAL A 184 -10.63 -11.17 7.94
CA VAL A 184 -11.15 -11.40 6.60
C VAL A 184 -12.28 -10.42 6.28
N VAL A 185 -13.08 -10.00 7.26
CA VAL A 185 -14.29 -9.20 6.98
C VAL A 185 -13.91 -7.83 6.43
N LEU A 186 -13.09 -7.07 7.15
CA LEU A 186 -12.68 -5.74 6.68
C LEU A 186 -11.83 -5.80 5.40
N LYS A 187 -11.05 -6.87 5.24
CA LYS A 187 -10.28 -7.12 4.02
C LYS A 187 -11.20 -7.34 2.81
N VAL A 188 -12.23 -8.18 2.97
CA VAL A 188 -13.24 -8.43 1.93
C VAL A 188 -14.01 -7.14 1.63
N LEU A 189 -14.43 -6.40 2.65
CA LEU A 189 -15.13 -5.12 2.45
C LEU A 189 -14.27 -4.07 1.74
N LEU A 190 -12.97 -4.01 2.04
CA LEU A 190 -12.03 -3.17 1.30
C LEU A 190 -11.96 -3.57 -0.17
N ARG A 191 -11.85 -4.86 -0.46
CA ARG A 191 -11.91 -5.37 -1.84
C ARG A 191 -13.20 -4.99 -2.54
N GLU A 192 -14.36 -5.27 -1.93
CA GLU A 192 -15.68 -4.96 -2.51
C GLU A 192 -15.82 -3.45 -2.77
N THR A 193 -15.38 -2.60 -1.84
CA THR A 193 -15.40 -1.15 -2.01
C THR A 193 -14.58 -0.71 -3.20
N CYS A 194 -13.37 -1.25 -3.38
CA CYS A 194 -12.53 -0.94 -4.54
C CYS A 194 -13.16 -1.38 -5.88
N ILE A 195 -13.86 -2.51 -5.90
CA ILE A 195 -14.53 -3.03 -7.10
C ILE A 195 -15.75 -2.18 -7.47
N HIS A 196 -16.56 -1.80 -6.48
CA HIS A 196 -17.78 -1.03 -6.69
C HIS A 196 -17.53 0.47 -6.92
N GLU A 197 -16.50 1.04 -6.31
CA GLU A 197 -16.15 2.46 -6.40
C GLU A 197 -14.87 2.69 -7.23
N GLN A 198 -14.92 2.33 -8.52
CA GLN A 198 -13.76 2.35 -9.41
C GLN A 198 -13.07 3.72 -9.50
N GLU A 199 -13.82 4.82 -9.55
CA GLU A 199 -13.25 6.18 -9.58
C GLU A 199 -12.45 6.50 -8.30
N LEU A 200 -13.01 6.17 -7.13
CA LEU A 200 -12.35 6.34 -5.84
C LEU A 200 -11.09 5.48 -5.79
N PHE A 201 -11.17 4.24 -6.26
CA PHE A 201 -10.04 3.32 -6.30
C PHE A 201 -8.94 3.80 -7.26
N HIS A 202 -9.27 4.31 -8.45
CA HIS A 202 -8.29 4.88 -9.38
C HIS A 202 -7.61 6.12 -8.80
N SER A 203 -8.37 7.00 -8.13
CA SER A 203 -7.82 8.16 -7.41
C SER A 203 -6.89 7.72 -6.27
N PHE A 204 -7.28 6.69 -5.51
CA PHE A 204 -6.43 6.07 -4.49
C PHE A 204 -5.15 5.48 -5.08
N LEU A 205 -5.23 4.68 -6.16
CA LEU A 205 -4.07 4.10 -6.83
C LEU A 205 -3.12 5.18 -7.36
N ASN A 206 -3.66 6.24 -7.96
CA ASN A 206 -2.83 7.36 -8.42
C ASN A 206 -2.00 7.96 -7.28
N ARG A 207 -2.64 8.21 -6.13
CA ARG A 207 -1.99 8.73 -4.93
C ARG A 207 -0.99 7.71 -4.39
N LEU A 208 -1.35 6.42 -4.30
CA LEU A 208 -0.49 5.34 -3.83
C LEU A 208 0.80 5.24 -4.66
N PHE A 209 0.70 5.26 -5.99
CA PHE A 209 1.86 5.27 -6.88
C PHE A 209 2.76 6.48 -6.61
N ASN A 210 2.18 7.68 -6.58
CA ASN A 210 2.94 8.92 -6.34
C ASN A 210 3.64 8.90 -4.97
N THR A 211 2.93 8.48 -3.93
CA THR A 211 3.46 8.40 -2.57
C THR A 211 4.60 7.40 -2.48
N LEU A 212 4.46 6.20 -3.06
CA LEU A 212 5.52 5.18 -3.04
C LEU A 212 6.75 5.61 -3.85
N SER A 213 6.58 6.21 -5.03
CA SER A 213 7.69 6.79 -5.79
C SER A 213 8.41 7.88 -5.00
N TRP A 214 7.66 8.74 -4.31
CA TRP A 214 8.23 9.79 -3.48
C TRP A 214 9.00 9.23 -2.29
N THR A 215 8.41 8.31 -1.50
CA THR A 215 9.10 7.73 -0.34
C THR A 215 10.36 6.97 -0.74
N MET A 216 10.35 6.29 -1.89
CA MET A 216 11.52 5.59 -2.41
C MET A 216 12.62 6.55 -2.90
N THR A 217 12.25 7.70 -3.48
CA THR A 217 13.21 8.77 -3.81
C THR A 217 13.87 9.31 -2.53
N GLU A 218 13.07 9.67 -1.53
CA GLU A 218 13.56 10.18 -0.24
C GLU A 218 14.46 9.16 0.47
N PHE A 219 14.08 7.89 0.43
CA PHE A 219 14.91 6.79 0.96
C PHE A 219 16.25 6.70 0.22
N SER A 220 16.23 6.70 -1.12
CA SER A 220 17.45 6.61 -1.92
C SER A 220 18.38 7.81 -1.70
N MET A 221 17.82 9.02 -1.57
CA MET A 221 18.59 10.22 -1.27
C MET A 221 19.20 10.14 0.13
N SER A 222 18.41 9.73 1.13
CA SER A 222 18.88 9.58 2.50
C SER A 222 20.03 8.57 2.62
N ILE A 223 19.95 7.43 1.92
CA ILE A 223 21.05 6.46 1.87
C ILE A 223 22.30 7.07 1.24
N ARG A 224 22.16 7.72 0.08
CA ARG A 224 23.31 8.30 -0.64
C ARG A 224 24.02 9.37 0.20
N GLU A 225 23.25 10.24 0.86
CA GLU A 225 23.81 11.26 1.76
C GLU A 225 24.61 10.65 2.92
N MET A 226 24.15 9.52 3.48
CA MET A 226 24.86 8.82 4.53
C MET A 226 26.13 8.11 4.02
N GLN A 227 26.10 7.58 2.79
CA GLN A 227 27.27 7.00 2.13
C GLN A 227 28.35 8.05 1.89
N ASP A 228 27.98 9.21 1.33
CA ASP A 228 28.91 10.28 1.00
C ASP A 228 29.61 10.84 2.25
N LYS A 229 28.86 11.03 3.34
CA LYS A 229 29.37 11.62 4.58
C LYS A 229 30.18 10.66 5.45
N HIS A 230 30.17 9.35 5.17
CA HIS A 230 30.81 8.28 5.98
C HIS A 230 30.50 8.36 7.50
N GLN A 231 29.40 9.02 7.87
CA GLN A 231 28.96 9.22 9.25
C GLN A 231 27.46 8.99 9.32
N VAL A 232 27.05 8.02 10.12
CA VAL A 232 25.64 7.72 10.36
C VAL A 232 25.23 8.39 11.66
N ALA A 233 24.68 9.61 11.57
CA ALA A 233 24.05 10.24 12.73
C ALA A 233 22.75 9.51 13.07
N ASP A 234 22.58 9.09 14.33
CA ASP A 234 21.43 8.31 14.83
C ASP A 234 20.06 8.83 14.35
N LEU A 235 19.88 10.15 14.31
CA LEU A 235 18.63 10.77 13.86
C LEU A 235 18.36 10.55 12.37
N HIS A 236 19.39 10.65 11.52
CA HIS A 236 19.26 10.42 10.07
C HIS A 236 18.98 8.95 9.78
N GLN A 237 19.64 8.06 10.52
CA GLN A 237 19.40 6.61 10.43
C GLN A 237 17.96 6.24 10.77
N ARG A 238 17.42 6.79 11.86
CA ARG A 238 16.03 6.55 12.27
C ARG A 238 15.04 7.07 11.22
N LYS A 239 15.26 8.27 10.68
CA LYS A 239 14.42 8.82 9.60
C LYS A 239 14.44 7.92 8.37
N CYS A 240 15.63 7.51 7.92
CA CYS A 240 15.78 6.61 6.78
C CYS A 240 15.06 5.27 7.01
N SER A 241 15.19 4.69 8.20
CA SER A 241 14.50 3.45 8.57
C SER A 241 12.99 3.59 8.54
N VAL A 242 12.45 4.71 9.04
CA VAL A 242 11.00 4.98 9.00
C VAL A 242 10.49 5.14 7.57
N ILE A 243 11.23 5.88 6.72
CA ILE A 243 10.86 6.07 5.30
C ILE A 243 10.89 4.72 4.56
N PHE A 244 11.89 3.87 4.83
CA PHE A 244 11.98 2.53 4.26
C PHE A 244 10.81 1.63 4.69
N ASP A 245 10.46 1.64 5.98
CA ASP A 245 9.35 0.84 6.52
C ASP A 245 8.02 1.22 5.88
N ILE A 246 7.78 2.53 5.75
CA ILE A 246 6.57 3.03 5.13
C ILE A 246 6.55 2.68 3.63
N SER A 247 7.68 2.77 2.93
CA SER A 247 7.79 2.35 1.52
C SER A 247 7.46 0.86 1.34
N CYS A 248 7.93 0.00 2.26
CA CYS A 248 7.59 -1.42 2.27
C CYS A 248 6.08 -1.63 2.51
N ASN A 249 5.46 -0.88 3.42
CA ASN A 249 4.02 -0.98 3.69
C ASN A 249 3.18 -0.57 2.47
N LEU A 250 3.55 0.51 1.79
CA LEU A 250 2.90 0.95 0.55
C LEU A 250 3.02 -0.11 -0.56
N ALA A 251 4.21 -0.71 -0.73
CA ALA A 251 4.41 -1.80 -1.69
C ALA A 251 3.55 -3.03 -1.37
N ARG A 252 3.34 -3.33 -0.08
CA ARG A 252 2.46 -4.41 0.38
C ARG A 252 0.97 -4.14 0.13
N ILE A 253 0.55 -2.88 0.24
CA ILE A 253 -0.81 -2.49 -0.14
C ILE A 253 -0.98 -2.63 -1.66
N LEU A 254 0.02 -2.25 -2.45
CA LEU A 254 -0.01 -2.39 -3.90
C LEU A 254 -0.05 -3.87 -4.34
N GLU A 255 0.72 -4.73 -3.66
CA GLU A 255 0.65 -6.19 -3.83
C GLU A 255 -0.74 -6.75 -3.52
N PHE A 256 -1.40 -6.24 -2.48
CA PHE A 256 -2.79 -6.60 -2.19
C PHE A 256 -3.72 -6.15 -3.32
N CYS A 257 -3.56 -4.93 -3.85
CA CYS A 257 -4.39 -4.43 -4.95
C CYS A 257 -4.27 -5.31 -6.20
N THR A 258 -3.05 -5.72 -6.58
CA THR A 258 -2.84 -6.57 -7.76
C THR A 258 -3.36 -7.99 -7.56
N ARG A 259 -3.39 -8.48 -6.32
CA ARG A 259 -3.97 -9.80 -5.99
C ARG A 259 -5.49 -9.81 -6.01
N GLU A 260 -6.11 -8.85 -5.33
CA GLU A 260 -7.55 -8.88 -5.03
C GLU A 260 -8.38 -8.16 -6.11
N ILE A 261 -7.76 -7.23 -6.84
CA ILE A 261 -8.38 -6.39 -7.87
C ILE A 261 -7.51 -6.37 -9.15
N PRO A 262 -7.13 -7.53 -9.72
CA PRO A 262 -6.25 -7.58 -10.90
C PRO A 262 -6.88 -6.92 -12.13
N CYS A 263 -8.22 -6.92 -12.23
CA CYS A 263 -8.96 -6.30 -13.33
C CYS A 263 -8.67 -4.80 -13.50
N ALA A 264 -8.34 -4.07 -12.42
CA ALA A 264 -7.99 -2.65 -12.51
C ALA A 264 -6.66 -2.39 -13.24
N PHE A 265 -5.82 -3.42 -13.38
CA PHE A 265 -4.54 -3.36 -14.08
C PHE A 265 -4.64 -4.00 -15.48
N LEU A 266 -5.30 -5.16 -15.60
CA LEU A 266 -5.38 -5.93 -16.85
C LEU A 266 -6.51 -5.48 -17.80
N MET A 267 -7.60 -4.96 -17.24
CA MET A 267 -8.78 -4.49 -17.98
C MET A 267 -9.06 -2.99 -17.76
N GLY A 268 -8.37 -2.36 -16.81
CA GLY A 268 -8.47 -0.93 -16.54
C GLY A 268 -7.68 -0.08 -17.54
N PRO A 269 -7.58 1.24 -17.30
CA PRO A 269 -6.76 2.12 -18.11
C PRO A 269 -5.30 1.62 -18.21
N ASP A 270 -4.74 1.59 -19.43
CA ASP A 270 -3.36 1.15 -19.71
C ASP A 270 -2.32 1.77 -18.77
N MET A 271 -2.55 3.03 -18.39
CA MET A 271 -1.71 3.79 -17.47
C MET A 271 -1.50 3.12 -16.11
N ASN A 272 -2.44 2.31 -15.61
CA ASN A 272 -2.27 1.64 -14.32
C ASN A 272 -1.18 0.57 -14.39
N LEU A 273 -1.20 -0.27 -15.42
CA LEU A 273 -0.20 -1.32 -15.60
C LEU A 273 1.16 -0.73 -15.98
N ARG A 274 1.19 0.26 -16.88
CA ARG A 274 2.43 0.97 -17.24
C ARG A 274 3.09 1.63 -16.03
N ARG A 275 2.34 2.35 -15.20
CA ARG A 275 2.87 2.96 -13.96
C ARG A 275 3.33 1.93 -12.94
N LEU A 276 2.62 0.81 -12.83
CA LEU A 276 3.02 -0.28 -11.95
C LEU A 276 4.37 -0.87 -12.38
N THR A 277 4.54 -1.14 -13.68
CA THR A 277 5.81 -1.64 -14.22
C THR A 277 6.94 -0.63 -14.06
N GLU A 278 6.73 0.65 -14.40
CA GLU A 278 7.70 1.73 -14.16
C GLU A 278 8.12 1.77 -12.69
N LEU A 279 7.16 1.65 -11.76
CA LEU A 279 7.43 1.65 -10.33
C LEU A 279 8.24 0.43 -9.88
N ILE A 280 7.93 -0.76 -10.39
CA ILE A 280 8.72 -1.98 -10.10
C ILE A 280 10.17 -1.77 -10.53
N VAL A 281 10.38 -1.30 -11.76
CA VAL A 281 11.72 -1.05 -12.31
C VAL A 281 12.45 0.02 -11.51
N PHE A 282 11.75 1.11 -11.19
CA PHE A 282 12.27 2.19 -10.36
C PHE A 282 12.76 1.68 -8.99
N ILE A 283 11.91 0.94 -8.26
CA ILE A 283 12.27 0.40 -6.95
C ILE A 283 13.44 -0.58 -7.06
N LEU A 284 13.41 -1.51 -8.02
CA LEU A 284 14.49 -2.47 -8.22
C LEU A 284 15.81 -1.75 -8.50
N ASN A 285 15.81 -0.77 -9.40
CA ASN A 285 17.00 0.00 -9.73
C ASN A 285 17.57 0.73 -8.50
N HIS A 286 16.71 1.31 -7.65
CA HIS A 286 17.14 1.97 -6.41
C HIS A 286 17.73 0.98 -5.39
N ILE A 287 17.12 -0.19 -5.22
CA ILE A 287 17.63 -1.20 -4.28
C ILE A 287 18.94 -1.82 -4.78
N ILE A 288 19.05 -2.08 -6.09
CA ILE A 288 20.23 -2.68 -6.73
C ILE A 288 21.41 -1.71 -6.75
N SER A 289 21.17 -0.43 -7.05
CA SER A 289 22.21 0.60 -7.14
C SER A 289 22.83 0.93 -5.78
N THR A 290 22.29 0.43 -4.66
CA THR A 290 22.95 0.54 -3.36
C THR A 290 24.17 -0.39 -3.32
N ALA A 291 25.33 0.18 -3.64
CA ALA A 291 26.59 -0.53 -3.93
C ALA A 291 27.16 -1.37 -2.78
N ASP A 292 26.64 -1.26 -1.55
CA ASP A 292 27.10 -2.06 -0.42
C ASP A 292 25.92 -2.68 0.35
N ALA A 293 25.89 -4.01 0.33
CA ALA A 293 24.92 -4.82 1.07
C ALA A 293 25.04 -4.67 2.58
N GLU A 294 26.27 -4.59 3.08
CA GLU A 294 26.54 -4.45 4.51
C GLU A 294 26.16 -3.04 4.97
N PHE A 295 26.49 -2.00 4.19
CA PHE A 295 26.03 -0.64 4.46
C PHE A 295 24.50 -0.56 4.53
N PHE A 296 23.79 -1.14 3.55
CA PHE A 296 22.33 -1.13 3.51
C PHE A 296 21.72 -1.73 4.79
N ASP A 297 22.19 -2.92 5.19
CA ASP A 297 21.68 -3.59 6.37
C ASP A 297 22.13 -2.89 7.67
N MET A 298 23.33 -2.31 7.71
CA MET A 298 23.82 -1.51 8.84
C MET A 298 22.99 -0.23 9.03
N THR A 299 22.71 0.51 7.95
CA THR A 299 21.88 1.72 7.98
C THR A 299 20.47 1.43 8.48
N LEU A 300 19.92 0.26 8.15
CA LEU A 300 18.57 -0.11 8.56
C LEU A 300 18.53 -0.98 9.83
N ARG A 301 19.66 -1.11 10.53
CA ARG A 301 19.76 -1.91 11.76
C ARG A 301 19.01 -1.24 12.91
N ARG A 302 18.06 -1.95 13.51
CA ARG A 302 17.33 -1.47 14.70
C ARG A 302 17.93 -2.02 16.00
N PRO A 303 17.83 -1.29 17.13
CA PRO A 303 18.14 -1.83 18.45
C PRO A 303 17.26 -3.06 18.74
N GLY A 304 17.88 -4.23 18.98
CA GLY A 304 17.18 -5.47 19.37
C GLY A 304 16.64 -6.35 18.24
N GLN A 305 16.93 -6.05 16.97
CA GLN A 305 16.50 -6.87 15.83
C GLN A 305 17.37 -8.15 15.73
N GLN A 306 16.75 -9.33 15.78
CA GLN A 306 17.43 -10.60 15.49
C GLN A 306 17.64 -10.78 13.98
N LEU A 307 18.70 -11.50 13.62
CA LEU A 307 19.31 -11.66 12.28
C LEU A 307 18.39 -12.28 11.19
N GLU A 308 17.14 -12.63 11.50
CA GLU A 308 16.34 -13.57 10.69
C GLU A 308 15.58 -12.95 9.51
N LYS A 309 15.39 -11.62 9.46
CA LYS A 309 14.81 -10.93 8.29
C LYS A 309 15.72 -9.81 7.82
N THR A 310 16.29 -9.98 6.63
CA THR A 310 17.02 -8.93 5.92
C THR A 310 16.06 -7.80 5.52
N ASN A 311 16.47 -6.55 5.70
CA ASN A 311 15.63 -5.39 5.39
C ASN A 311 15.24 -5.38 3.90
N ARG A 312 16.12 -5.84 3.02
CA ARG A 312 15.84 -6.00 1.59
C ARG A 312 14.67 -6.94 1.29
N THR A 313 14.47 -8.01 2.07
CA THR A 313 13.33 -8.90 1.83
C THR A 313 12.00 -8.17 2.02
N MET A 314 11.94 -7.15 2.88
CA MET A 314 10.70 -6.40 3.13
C MET A 314 10.17 -5.70 1.89
N ILE A 315 11.06 -5.21 1.01
CA ILE A 315 10.71 -4.52 -0.23
C ILE A 315 10.72 -5.44 -1.45
N LEU A 316 11.64 -6.41 -1.54
CA LEU A 316 11.70 -7.31 -2.70
C LEU A 316 10.51 -8.28 -2.73
N ALA A 317 10.06 -8.77 -1.58
CA ALA A 317 8.95 -9.71 -1.50
C ALA A 317 7.64 -9.18 -2.13
N PRO A 318 7.15 -7.95 -1.81
CA PRO A 318 5.96 -7.43 -2.48
C PRO A 318 6.13 -7.23 -3.98
N LEU A 319 7.34 -6.90 -4.47
CA LEU A 319 7.59 -6.78 -5.92
C LEU A 319 7.43 -8.11 -6.64
N VAL A 320 8.00 -9.20 -6.09
CA VAL A 320 7.81 -10.56 -6.62
C VAL A 320 6.32 -10.92 -6.59
N GLY A 321 5.64 -10.67 -5.48
CA GLY A 321 4.21 -10.94 -5.36
C GLY A 321 3.38 -10.18 -6.38
N ILE A 322 3.68 -8.90 -6.63
CA ILE A 322 3.02 -8.10 -7.66
C ILE A 322 3.16 -8.75 -9.04
N ILE A 323 4.37 -9.11 -9.45
CA ILE A 323 4.62 -9.74 -10.77
C ILE A 323 3.84 -11.05 -10.87
N LEU A 324 3.93 -11.92 -9.85
CA LEU A 324 3.24 -13.20 -9.84
C LEU A 324 1.72 -13.06 -9.87
N ASN A 325 1.14 -12.10 -9.15
CA ASN A 325 -0.31 -11.87 -9.14
C ASN A 325 -0.81 -11.48 -10.54
N LEU A 326 -0.06 -10.65 -11.28
CA LEU A 326 -0.39 -10.26 -12.64
C LEU A 326 -0.33 -11.47 -13.59
N MET A 327 0.68 -12.32 -13.45
CA MET A 327 0.85 -13.53 -14.27
C MET A 327 -0.22 -14.60 -14.01
N GLU A 328 -0.54 -14.84 -12.74
CA GLU A 328 -1.54 -15.85 -12.37
C GLU A 328 -2.91 -15.46 -12.92
N CYS A 329 -3.25 -14.17 -12.86
CA CYS A 329 -4.50 -13.68 -13.41
C CYS A 329 -4.50 -13.67 -14.95
N SER A 330 -3.35 -13.48 -15.61
CA SER A 330 -3.33 -13.49 -17.07
C SER A 330 -3.49 -14.90 -17.67
N SER A 331 -2.89 -15.90 -17.01
CA SER A 331 -3.01 -17.31 -17.45
C SER A 331 -4.40 -17.94 -17.29
N THR A 332 -5.27 -17.36 -16.48
CA THR A 332 -6.56 -17.97 -16.07
C THR A 332 -7.80 -17.31 -16.69
N SER A 333 -7.63 -16.22 -17.45
CA SER A 333 -8.76 -15.47 -17.98
C SER A 333 -9.24 -16.01 -19.34
N GLU A 334 -10.50 -16.47 -19.42
CA GLU A 334 -11.18 -16.77 -20.70
C GLU A 334 -11.56 -15.48 -21.47
N HIS A 335 -11.39 -14.32 -20.82
CA HIS A 335 -11.66 -13.01 -21.40
C HIS A 335 -10.37 -12.37 -21.87
N ARG A 336 -10.37 -11.83 -23.09
CA ARG A 336 -9.21 -11.16 -23.68
C ARG A 336 -8.79 -9.98 -22.80
N GLU A 337 -7.62 -10.08 -22.18
CA GLU A 337 -6.97 -8.96 -21.49
C GLU A 337 -6.81 -7.79 -22.46
N LEU A 338 -7.06 -6.57 -21.96
CA LEU A 338 -6.84 -5.35 -22.76
C LEU A 338 -5.35 -4.98 -22.72
N ASN A 339 -4.72 -5.14 -21.56
CA ASN A 339 -3.32 -4.80 -21.33
C ASN A 339 -2.51 -6.08 -21.11
N ASP A 340 -1.70 -6.46 -22.10
CA ASP A 340 -0.80 -7.61 -22.01
C ASP A 340 0.40 -7.26 -21.11
N VAL A 341 0.53 -7.98 -19.99
CA VAL A 341 1.61 -7.78 -19.02
C VAL A 341 2.99 -7.88 -19.67
N MET A 342 3.22 -8.89 -20.49
CA MET A 342 4.51 -9.12 -21.13
C MET A 342 4.82 -8.03 -22.14
N ALA A 343 3.83 -7.62 -22.93
CA ALA A 343 3.98 -6.53 -23.89
C ALA A 343 4.29 -5.20 -23.19
N VAL A 344 3.62 -4.89 -22.08
CA VAL A 344 3.88 -3.66 -21.32
C VAL A 344 5.30 -3.66 -20.75
N PHE A 345 5.76 -4.77 -20.17
CA PHE A 345 7.15 -4.89 -19.70
C PHE A 345 8.16 -4.74 -20.85
N ALA A 346 7.91 -5.37 -22.00
CA ALA A 346 8.79 -5.29 -23.16
C ALA A 346 8.80 -3.90 -23.82
N SER A 347 7.72 -3.13 -23.70
CA SER A 347 7.60 -1.76 -24.23
C SER A 347 8.30 -0.68 -23.40
N MET A 348 9.02 -1.06 -22.35
CA MET A 348 9.76 -0.11 -21.50
C MET A 348 11.11 0.20 -22.12
N ASP A 349 11.55 1.47 -22.09
CA ASP A 349 12.82 1.95 -22.68
C ASP A 349 14.09 1.46 -21.93
N CYS A 350 13.97 0.44 -21.08
CA CYS A 350 15.07 -0.06 -20.25
C CYS A 350 15.05 -1.60 -20.09
N PRO A 351 15.02 -2.38 -21.19
CA PRO A 351 14.90 -3.84 -21.12
C PRO A 351 16.06 -4.51 -20.36
N ALA A 352 17.28 -3.98 -20.49
CA ALA A 352 18.44 -4.47 -19.75
C ALA A 352 18.29 -4.31 -18.23
N THR A 353 17.76 -3.17 -17.77
CA THR A 353 17.50 -2.90 -16.34
C THR A 353 16.45 -3.85 -15.79
N ILE A 354 15.40 -4.12 -16.57
CA ILE A 354 14.35 -5.08 -16.21
C ILE A 354 14.93 -6.49 -16.09
N HIS A 355 15.68 -6.94 -17.10
CA HIS A 355 16.32 -8.26 -17.08
C HIS A 355 17.25 -8.42 -15.87
N PHE A 356 18.09 -7.43 -15.60
CA PHE A 356 18.97 -7.43 -14.43
C PHE A 356 18.17 -7.49 -13.12
N GLY A 357 17.08 -6.71 -13.02
CA GLY A 357 16.19 -6.71 -11.87
C GLY A 357 15.54 -8.06 -11.62
N LEU A 358 15.03 -8.72 -12.66
CA LEU A 358 14.46 -10.08 -12.57
C LEU A 358 15.52 -11.11 -12.16
N GLN A 359 16.73 -11.03 -12.72
CA GLN A 359 17.84 -11.89 -12.35
C GLN A 359 18.27 -11.69 -10.88
N TYR A 360 18.25 -10.45 -10.39
CA TYR A 360 18.49 -10.15 -8.99
C TYR A 360 17.44 -10.79 -8.07
N LEU A 361 16.16 -10.74 -8.45
CA LEU A 361 15.07 -11.36 -7.68
C LEU A 361 15.19 -12.89 -7.64
N LEU A 362 15.55 -13.52 -8.76
CA LEU A 362 15.74 -14.97 -8.86
C LEU A 362 16.97 -15.47 -8.11
N SER A 363 18.06 -14.70 -8.10
CA SER A 363 19.29 -15.03 -7.37
C SER A 363 19.25 -14.68 -5.88
N TYR A 364 18.21 -13.96 -5.43
CA TYR A 364 18.08 -13.56 -4.04
C TYR A 364 17.87 -14.76 -3.10
N ASN A 365 18.54 -14.75 -1.94
CA ASN A 365 18.40 -15.85 -0.98
C ASN A 365 17.09 -15.76 -0.18
N TRP A 366 16.07 -16.46 -0.67
CA TRP A 366 14.74 -16.50 -0.04
C TRP A 366 14.59 -17.50 1.12
N SER A 367 15.63 -18.29 1.42
CA SER A 367 15.55 -19.41 2.39
C SER A 367 15.15 -19.00 3.81
N ASN A 368 15.45 -17.76 4.21
CA ASN A 368 15.12 -17.24 5.54
C ASN A 368 13.64 -16.84 5.69
N VAL A 369 12.92 -16.66 4.59
CA VAL A 369 11.54 -16.11 4.61
C VAL A 369 10.51 -17.07 4.02
N LEU A 370 10.92 -17.95 3.10
CA LEU A 370 10.04 -18.92 2.45
C LEU A 370 10.23 -20.32 3.06
N ARG A 371 9.13 -21.07 3.28
CA ARG A 371 9.16 -22.45 3.80
C ARG A 371 8.17 -23.37 3.08
N GLY A 372 8.64 -24.34 2.31
CA GLY A 372 7.81 -25.40 1.71
C GLY A 372 7.70 -25.36 0.18
N ASP A 373 7.02 -26.35 -0.39
CA ASP A 373 7.07 -26.64 -1.84
C ASP A 373 6.27 -25.66 -2.70
N ALA A 374 5.19 -25.07 -2.16
CA ALA A 374 4.38 -24.06 -2.85
C ALA A 374 5.19 -22.81 -3.27
N PHE A 375 6.35 -22.58 -2.66
CA PHE A 375 7.21 -21.44 -2.96
C PHE A 375 8.16 -21.70 -4.13
N LEU A 376 8.60 -22.95 -4.32
CA LEU A 376 9.40 -23.34 -5.48
C LEU A 376 8.59 -23.16 -6.78
N VAL A 377 7.29 -23.46 -6.73
CA VAL A 377 6.37 -23.22 -7.85
C VAL A 377 6.33 -21.72 -8.21
N LYS A 378 6.22 -20.85 -7.21
CA LYS A 378 6.19 -19.39 -7.42
C LYS A 378 7.50 -18.84 -7.99
N LEU A 379 8.65 -19.37 -7.55
CA LEU A 379 9.94 -18.97 -8.12
C LEU A 379 10.11 -19.49 -9.55
N ALA A 380 9.63 -20.70 -9.85
CA ALA A 380 9.62 -21.22 -11.22
C ALA A 380 8.74 -20.39 -12.16
N GLN A 381 7.58 -19.89 -11.68
CA GLN A 381 6.76 -18.94 -12.44
C GLN A 381 7.52 -17.65 -12.74
N LEU A 382 8.25 -17.09 -11.77
CA LEU A 382 9.07 -15.90 -12.00
C LEU A 382 10.21 -16.17 -13.00
N GLU A 383 10.79 -17.36 -12.97
CA GLU A 383 11.82 -17.78 -13.92
C GLU A 383 11.27 -17.90 -15.35
N GLU A 384 10.08 -18.47 -15.50
CA GLU A 384 9.36 -18.53 -16.78
C GLU A 384 9.08 -17.14 -17.34
N PHE A 385 8.59 -16.22 -16.51
CA PHE A 385 8.39 -14.81 -16.88
C PHE A 385 9.68 -14.16 -17.40
N SER A 386 10.77 -14.34 -16.66
CA SER A 386 12.08 -13.79 -17.01
C SER A 386 12.59 -14.34 -18.34
N HIS A 387 12.40 -15.65 -18.57
CA HIS A 387 12.79 -16.30 -19.83
C HIS A 387 11.96 -15.76 -21.01
N TYR A 388 10.65 -15.64 -20.86
CA TYR A 388 9.76 -15.14 -21.91
C TYR A 388 10.03 -13.65 -22.20
N PHE A 389 10.26 -12.84 -21.18
CA PHE A 389 10.66 -11.44 -21.31
C PHE A 389 11.93 -11.31 -22.16
N ARG A 390 12.98 -12.05 -21.81
CA ARG A 390 14.25 -12.05 -22.54
C ARG A 390 14.08 -12.47 -24.00
N HIS A 391 13.23 -13.47 -24.25
CA HIS A 391 12.95 -13.93 -25.61
C HIS A 391 12.27 -12.82 -26.45
N ILE A 392 11.27 -12.14 -25.90
CA ILE A 392 10.59 -11.04 -26.61
C ILE A 392 11.55 -9.90 -26.91
N THR A 393 12.35 -9.45 -25.93
CA THR A 393 13.26 -8.32 -26.12
C THR A 393 14.36 -8.64 -27.14
N MET A 394 14.90 -9.87 -27.16
CA MET A 394 15.87 -10.29 -28.19
C MET A 394 15.28 -10.30 -29.61
N VAL A 395 14.00 -10.64 -29.75
CA VAL A 395 13.30 -10.63 -31.06
C VAL A 395 13.01 -9.20 -31.53
N VAL A 396 12.77 -8.26 -30.61
CA VAL A 396 12.57 -6.85 -30.93
C VAL A 396 13.89 -6.20 -31.33
N ASP A 397 14.96 -6.36 -30.55
CA ASP A 397 16.29 -5.84 -30.86
C ASP A 397 16.82 -6.40 -32.21
N GLY A 398 16.56 -7.68 -32.50
CA GLY A 398 16.95 -8.32 -33.76
C GLY A 398 16.16 -7.85 -35.00
N LYS A 399 15.08 -7.09 -34.84
CA LYS A 399 14.30 -6.50 -35.95
C LYS A 399 14.70 -5.05 -36.26
N GLU A 400 15.29 -4.33 -35.30
CA GLU A 400 15.67 -2.92 -35.49
C GLU A 400 16.93 -2.73 -36.34
N GLU A 401 17.79 -3.75 -36.50
CA GLU A 401 18.99 -3.66 -37.34
C GLU A 401 18.72 -3.62 -38.87
N HIS A 402 17.46 -3.77 -39.32
CA HIS A 402 17.12 -3.81 -40.75
C HIS A 402 16.25 -2.67 -41.30
N SER A 403 15.95 -1.63 -40.51
CA SER A 403 15.18 -0.46 -40.99
C SER A 403 15.97 0.84 -40.86
N LEU A 404 17.05 0.95 -41.62
CA LEU A 404 17.70 2.24 -41.93
C LEU A 404 17.66 2.45 -43.44
N ASN A 405 16.55 3.03 -43.92
CA ASN A 405 16.49 3.88 -45.10
C ASN A 405 15.05 4.31 -45.41
N SER A 406 14.72 5.57 -45.13
CA SER A 406 14.44 6.59 -46.15
C SER A 406 14.05 7.86 -45.42
N GLY A 407 14.82 8.94 -45.64
CA GLY A 407 14.37 10.27 -45.25
C GLY A 407 13.23 10.70 -46.16
N ASP A 408 12.25 11.36 -45.57
CA ASP A 408 11.43 12.38 -46.20
C ASP A 408 10.98 13.37 -45.11
N GLU A 409 10.87 14.63 -45.51
CA GLU A 409 10.51 15.77 -44.67
C GLU A 409 9.04 15.66 -44.24
N GLU A 410 8.76 15.22 -43.01
CA GLU A 410 7.41 15.29 -42.41
C GLU A 410 7.45 16.18 -41.16
N GLU A 411 6.58 17.20 -41.14
CA GLU A 411 6.42 18.16 -40.06
C GLU A 411 6.06 17.45 -38.74
N ASP A 412 7.03 17.34 -37.84
CA ASP A 412 6.98 17.32 -36.37
C ASP A 412 5.62 16.94 -35.70
N ASP A 413 5.02 15.81 -36.08
CA ASP A 413 3.88 15.22 -35.36
C ASP A 413 4.34 14.46 -34.11
N THR A 414 5.63 14.51 -33.75
CA THR A 414 6.16 13.91 -32.54
C THR A 414 5.70 14.70 -31.31
N CYS A 415 5.21 14.00 -30.29
CA CYS A 415 4.76 14.60 -29.04
C CYS A 415 5.90 15.33 -28.32
N CYS A 416 5.82 16.66 -28.22
CA CYS A 416 6.85 17.47 -27.57
C CYS A 416 6.96 17.29 -26.05
N ILE A 417 6.18 16.39 -25.45
CA ILE A 417 6.23 16.07 -24.01
C ILE A 417 7.10 14.85 -23.75
N CYS A 418 6.97 13.79 -24.56
CA CYS A 418 7.81 12.59 -24.44
C CYS A 418 8.93 12.53 -25.48
N TYR A 419 8.86 13.32 -26.56
CA TYR A 419 9.78 13.28 -27.70
C TYR A 419 9.96 11.88 -28.30
N SER A 420 8.95 11.01 -28.18
CA SER A 420 9.05 9.58 -28.50
C SER A 420 7.81 9.02 -29.20
N CYS A 421 6.61 9.49 -28.86
CA CYS A 421 5.36 9.00 -29.47
C CYS A 421 4.74 10.09 -30.35
N ASP A 422 3.89 9.70 -31.30
CA ASP A 422 3.15 10.65 -32.13
C ASP A 422 2.08 11.41 -31.35
N SER A 423 1.73 12.60 -31.83
CA SER A 423 0.75 13.51 -31.24
C SER A 423 -0.69 13.08 -31.56
N ASP A 424 -1.07 11.89 -31.09
CA ASP A 424 -2.34 11.22 -31.37
C ASP A 424 -3.54 11.70 -30.50
N ALA A 425 -3.42 12.80 -29.76
CA ALA A 425 -4.49 13.33 -28.93
C ALA A 425 -4.66 14.85 -29.02
N THR A 426 -5.91 15.32 -28.97
CA THR A 426 -6.28 16.75 -28.95
C THR A 426 -7.11 17.08 -27.70
N PHE A 427 -6.84 18.23 -27.06
CA PHE A 427 -7.47 18.61 -25.80
C PHE A 427 -8.59 19.62 -26.02
N GLN A 428 -9.73 19.43 -25.36
CA GLN A 428 -10.84 20.40 -25.39
C GLN A 428 -10.83 21.25 -24.13
N PRO A 429 -11.13 22.57 -24.21
CA PRO A 429 -11.46 23.35 -25.41
C PRO A 429 -10.25 24.01 -26.09
N CYS A 430 -9.03 23.80 -25.57
CA CYS A 430 -7.87 24.60 -25.99
C CYS A 430 -7.17 24.13 -27.28
N HIS A 431 -7.57 22.99 -27.84
CA HIS A 431 -7.09 22.39 -29.09
C HIS A 431 -5.57 22.11 -29.18
N HIS A 432 -4.84 22.15 -28.06
CA HIS A 432 -3.46 21.67 -28.04
C HIS A 432 -3.39 20.16 -28.26
N LYS A 433 -2.26 19.71 -28.80
CA LYS A 433 -2.00 18.30 -29.11
C LYS A 433 -0.83 17.74 -28.31
N SER A 434 -0.87 16.44 -28.04
CA SER A 434 0.25 15.61 -27.58
C SER A 434 -0.08 14.15 -27.84
N CYS A 435 0.80 13.23 -27.48
CA CYS A 435 0.40 11.83 -27.40
C CYS A 435 -0.62 11.63 -26.26
N PHE A 436 -1.52 10.67 -26.43
CA PHE A 436 -2.61 10.32 -25.53
C PHE A 436 -2.07 9.89 -24.18
N GLY A 437 -0.93 9.19 -24.15
CA GLY A 437 -0.26 8.77 -22.92
C GLY A 437 0.16 9.95 -22.04
N CYS A 438 0.82 10.97 -22.62
CA CYS A 438 1.28 12.14 -21.89
C CYS A 438 0.14 12.94 -21.27
N ILE A 439 -0.91 13.26 -22.05
CA ILE A 439 -2.06 13.99 -21.52
C ILE A 439 -2.85 13.16 -20.50
N SER A 440 -3.05 11.86 -20.77
CA SER A 440 -3.77 11.00 -19.81
C SER A 440 -3.03 10.91 -18.48
N ARG A 441 -1.69 10.81 -18.49
CA ARG A 441 -0.87 10.83 -17.27
C ARG A 441 -0.95 12.17 -16.55
N HIS A 442 -0.88 13.28 -17.29
CA HIS A 442 -0.93 14.63 -16.72
C HIS A 442 -2.27 14.90 -16.00
N LEU A 443 -3.38 14.50 -16.63
CA LEU A 443 -4.73 14.69 -16.09
C LEU A 443 -4.99 13.91 -14.80
N LEU A 444 -4.18 12.91 -14.46
CA LEU A 444 -4.27 12.24 -13.16
C LEU A 444 -3.97 13.19 -11.99
N ASN A 445 -3.13 14.20 -12.21
CA ASN A 445 -2.67 15.11 -11.15
C ASN A 445 -3.10 16.56 -11.39
N SER A 446 -3.35 16.96 -12.63
CA SER A 446 -3.73 18.33 -12.99
C SER A 446 -4.75 18.35 -14.11
N GLN A 447 -5.94 18.89 -13.84
CA GLN A 447 -7.03 19.02 -14.82
C GLN A 447 -6.83 20.19 -15.80
N ARG A 448 -5.58 20.65 -15.99
CA ARG A 448 -5.25 21.82 -16.82
C ARG A 448 -4.31 21.44 -17.94
N CYS A 449 -4.39 22.10 -19.08
CA CYS A 449 -3.48 21.89 -20.20
C CYS A 449 -2.06 22.33 -19.82
N PHE A 450 -1.05 21.51 -20.13
CA PHE A 450 0.35 21.85 -19.85
C PHE A 450 0.88 23.04 -20.66
N TYR A 451 0.28 23.35 -21.81
CA TYR A 451 0.71 24.48 -22.65
C TYR A 451 0.10 25.81 -22.21
N CYS A 452 -1.23 25.86 -22.06
CA CYS A 452 -1.94 27.12 -21.82
C CYS A 452 -2.62 27.23 -20.45
N ASN A 453 -2.51 26.20 -19.61
CA ASN A 453 -3.09 26.15 -18.26
C ASN A 453 -4.63 26.26 -18.21
N ALA A 454 -5.32 26.18 -19.36
CA ALA A 454 -6.77 26.11 -19.44
C ALA A 454 -7.29 24.76 -18.91
N ILE A 455 -8.49 24.73 -18.33
CA ILE A 455 -9.09 23.48 -17.83
C ILE A 455 -9.38 22.57 -19.03
N VAL A 456 -8.90 21.33 -18.98
CA VAL A 456 -9.16 20.32 -20.00
C VAL A 456 -10.47 19.61 -19.65
N THR A 457 -11.46 19.69 -20.52
CA THR A 457 -12.78 19.07 -20.31
C THR A 457 -12.88 17.68 -20.91
N SER A 458 -12.16 17.44 -22.01
CA SER A 458 -12.05 16.12 -22.64
C SER A 458 -10.80 16.00 -23.50
N VAL A 459 -10.39 14.76 -23.78
CA VAL A 459 -9.28 14.42 -24.67
C VAL A 459 -9.83 13.51 -25.76
N THR A 460 -9.61 13.87 -27.01
CA THR A 460 -10.03 13.08 -28.18
C THR A 460 -8.81 12.51 -28.88
N ARG A 461 -8.80 11.19 -29.13
CA ARG A 461 -7.78 10.58 -29.98
C ARG A 461 -7.98 11.00 -31.43
N ILE A 462 -6.89 11.36 -32.09
CA ILE A 462 -6.85 11.62 -33.52
C ILE A 462 -6.78 10.22 -34.15
N ALA A 463 -7.88 9.75 -34.71
CA ALA A 463 -7.87 8.48 -35.44
C ALA A 463 -7.12 8.71 -36.77
N GLU A 464 -6.13 7.86 -37.06
CA GLU A 464 -5.55 7.76 -38.39
C GLU A 464 -6.68 7.45 -39.39
N SER A 465 -6.88 8.35 -40.35
CA SER A 465 -7.87 8.24 -41.43
C SER A 465 -7.34 7.44 -42.60
#